data_AF-A0A2S0PD09-F1
#
_entry.id   AF-A0A2S0PD09-F1
#
_cell.length_a   1.000
_cell.length_b   1.000
_cell.length_c   1.000
_cell.angle_alpha   90.00
_cell.angle_beta   90.00
_cell.angle_gamma   90.00
#
_symmetry.space_group_name_H-M   'P 1'
#
loop_
_entity.id
_entity.type
_entity.pdbx_description
1 polymer ?
#
loop_
_entity_poly.entity_id
_entity_poly.type
_entity_poly.pdbx_seq_one_letter_code
_entity_poly.pdbx_strand_id
1 'polypeptide(L)'
;MTLPAMPSSDIASRIRATAQQLVAEGTWPTVVNVRERLGTGSNTTINNELRAWRQWFLARVSSSTRRPDWPGVLGDAMDTLWQTACEQAERQLDTLRQEVSAELDALRGEFARQEAALLDADAARQQAQAELARVQDALLAQQQAGERLAQQVAELEAALDRARRDHDTLSGQLQTAAQRHAEALAEQERQAEQRLALAVADGEKREALAYERLEGLRAMLYEQADRERLEHEQEKKRQDALIADLRQELASAQTHWHERLLGSERERALLEARAEAQLARQAELEARLLDATAREQRQAAREAALEQQLVRLRTEYASDDGTPA
;
A
#
# COMPACT_ATOMS: atom_id res chain seq x y z
N MET A 1 55.66 152.42 22.88
CA MET A 1 54.25 152.75 22.63
C MET A 1 53.47 152.50 23.90
N THR A 2 53.02 153.57 24.54
CA THR A 2 52.14 153.53 25.71
C THR A 2 50.76 153.04 25.27
N LEU A 3 50.31 151.93 25.87
CA LEU A 3 48.97 151.37 25.65
C LEU A 3 47.91 152.36 26.15
N PRO A 4 46.83 152.64 25.40
CA PRO A 4 45.76 153.50 25.89
C PRO A 4 45.06 152.82 27.07
N ALA A 5 44.94 153.54 28.20
CA ALA A 5 44.11 153.12 29.32
C ALA A 5 42.62 153.27 28.93
N MET A 6 41.88 152.16 28.90
CA MET A 6 40.49 152.12 28.47
C MET A 6 39.54 152.49 29.63
N PRO A 7 38.49 153.29 29.39
CA PRO A 7 37.55 153.73 30.43
C PRO A 7 36.77 152.55 31.04
N SER A 8 36.65 152.52 32.36
CA SER A 8 36.11 151.40 33.12
C SER A 8 34.66 151.63 33.55
N SER A 9 33.73 150.87 32.97
CA SER A 9 32.49 150.47 33.65
C SER A 9 32.71 149.10 34.31
N ASP A 10 32.18 148.89 35.52
CA ASP A 10 32.31 147.64 36.28
C ASP A 10 31.91 146.38 35.46
N ILE A 11 30.88 146.53 34.62
CA ILE A 11 30.41 145.48 33.70
C ILE A 11 31.44 145.14 32.62
N ALA A 12 32.14 146.13 32.07
CA ALA A 12 33.14 145.92 31.01
C ALA A 12 34.36 145.12 31.52
N SER A 13 34.79 145.38 32.75
CA SER A 13 35.87 144.63 33.39
C SER A 13 35.49 143.17 33.67
N ARG A 14 34.25 142.92 34.11
CA ARG A 14 33.74 141.55 34.29
C ARG A 14 33.63 140.79 32.95
N ILE A 15 33.15 141.44 31.88
CA ILE A 15 33.13 140.87 30.52
C ILE A 15 34.52 140.41 30.07
N ARG A 16 35.54 141.25 30.28
CA ARG A 16 36.92 140.92 29.93
C ARG A 16 37.49 139.77 30.75
N ALA A 17 37.22 139.74 32.06
CA ALA A 17 37.65 138.65 32.93
C ALA A 17 37.03 137.32 32.51
N THR A 18 35.72 137.31 32.22
CA THR A 18 35.03 136.11 31.72
C THR A 18 35.55 135.65 30.37
N ALA A 19 35.84 136.59 29.45
CA ALA A 19 36.42 136.26 28.15
C ALA A 19 37.82 135.63 28.28
N GLN A 20 38.63 136.13 29.22
CA GLN A 20 39.97 135.59 29.49
C GLN A 20 39.91 134.20 30.12
N GLN A 21 38.95 133.96 31.02
CA GLN A 21 38.72 132.64 31.61
C GLN A 21 38.28 131.60 30.57
N LEU A 22 37.38 131.97 29.64
CA LEU A 22 36.95 131.09 28.54
C LEU A 22 38.14 130.64 27.68
N VAL A 23 39.06 131.55 27.34
CA VAL A 23 40.25 131.20 26.57
C VAL A 23 41.21 130.30 27.35
N ALA A 24 41.36 130.51 28.66
CA ALA A 24 42.20 129.63 29.49
C ALA A 24 41.68 128.18 29.53
N GLU A 25 40.38 127.98 29.32
CA GLU A 25 39.72 126.67 29.23
C GLU A 25 39.70 126.11 27.80
N GLY A 26 40.40 126.74 26.84
CA GLY A 26 40.45 126.31 25.44
C GLY A 26 39.19 126.65 24.63
N THR A 27 38.26 127.44 25.18
CA THR A 27 37.01 127.82 24.50
C THR A 27 37.07 129.27 24.00
N TRP A 28 36.76 129.50 22.72
CA TRP A 28 36.76 130.86 22.17
C TRP A 28 35.55 131.64 22.69
N PRO A 29 35.73 132.83 23.30
CA PRO A 29 34.63 133.53 23.94
C PRO A 29 33.68 134.13 22.90
N THR A 30 32.39 133.80 23.00
CA THR A 30 31.30 134.35 22.19
C THR A 30 30.38 135.22 23.07
N VAL A 31 29.56 136.07 22.43
CA VAL A 31 28.61 136.92 23.17
C VAL A 31 27.65 136.08 24.03
N VAL A 32 27.27 134.90 23.53
CA VAL A 32 26.39 133.94 24.22
C VAL A 32 27.08 133.38 25.46
N ASN A 33 28.27 132.79 25.31
CA ASN A 33 28.98 132.12 26.42
C ASN A 33 29.40 133.12 27.51
N VAL A 34 29.76 134.34 27.10
CA VAL A 34 30.08 135.43 28.04
C VAL A 34 28.83 135.85 28.81
N ARG A 35 27.68 136.00 28.12
CA ARG A 35 26.41 136.34 28.77
C ARG A 35 25.93 135.26 29.74
N GLU A 36 26.04 133.99 29.36
CA GLU A 36 25.67 132.86 30.21
C GLU A 36 26.47 132.84 31.52
N ARG A 37 27.77 133.12 31.46
CA ARG A 37 28.64 133.19 32.64
C ARG A 37 28.47 134.45 33.47
N LEU A 38 28.17 135.59 32.85
CA LEU A 38 27.95 136.85 33.59
C LEU A 38 26.55 136.97 34.18
N GLY A 39 25.55 136.32 33.58
CA GLY A 39 24.13 136.38 33.97
C GLY A 39 23.45 137.74 33.72
N THR A 40 24.21 138.79 33.41
CA THR A 40 23.73 140.17 33.26
C THR A 40 24.50 140.93 32.16
N GLY A 41 23.94 142.04 31.68
CA GLY A 41 24.48 142.86 30.59
C GLY A 41 23.72 142.72 29.28
N SER A 42 23.58 143.82 28.52
CA SER A 42 22.96 143.76 27.20
C SER A 42 23.89 143.09 26.19
N ASN A 43 23.32 142.35 25.24
CA ASN A 43 24.09 141.72 24.15
C ASN A 43 24.93 142.74 23.37
N THR A 44 24.46 143.98 23.24
CA THR A 44 25.18 145.06 22.54
C THR A 44 26.42 145.51 23.31
N THR A 45 26.34 145.65 24.63
CA THR A 45 27.50 146.00 25.48
C THR A 45 28.53 144.86 25.51
N ILE A 46 28.06 143.61 25.67
CA ILE A 46 28.94 142.43 25.64
C ILE A 46 29.65 142.32 24.29
N ASN A 47 28.94 142.52 23.18
CA ASN A 47 29.53 142.43 21.84
C ASN A 47 30.61 143.51 21.61
N ASN A 48 30.36 144.75 22.02
CA ASN A 48 31.30 145.85 21.83
C ASN A 48 32.59 145.64 22.66
N GLU A 49 32.45 145.26 23.93
CA GLU A 49 33.59 144.98 24.81
C GLU A 49 34.36 143.72 24.39
N LEU A 50 33.65 142.67 23.97
CA LEU A 50 34.29 141.44 23.49
C LEU A 50 35.06 141.69 22.19
N ARG A 51 34.56 142.56 21.31
CA ARG A 51 35.27 142.97 20.08
C ARG A 51 36.57 143.72 20.41
N ALA A 52 36.50 144.69 21.32
CA ALA A 52 37.68 145.43 21.78
C ALA A 52 38.70 144.52 22.47
N TRP A 53 38.23 143.61 23.34
CA TRP A 53 39.07 142.63 24.02
C TRP A 53 39.74 141.65 23.05
N ARG A 54 39.02 141.12 22.05
CA ARG A 54 39.59 140.22 21.04
C ARG A 54 40.70 140.90 20.24
N GLN A 55 40.49 142.14 19.84
CA GLN A 55 41.51 142.90 19.09
C GLN A 55 42.77 143.13 19.93
N TRP A 56 42.61 143.46 21.21
CA TRP A 56 43.73 143.57 22.15
C TRP A 56 44.42 142.21 22.41
N PHE A 57 43.65 141.14 22.60
CA PHE A 57 44.18 139.81 22.89
C PHE A 57 45.00 139.26 21.71
N LEU A 58 44.48 139.36 20.48
CA LEU A 58 45.20 138.93 19.27
C LEU A 58 46.46 139.77 19.01
N ALA A 59 46.41 141.08 19.25
CA ALA A 59 47.60 141.94 19.17
C ALA A 59 48.66 141.54 20.21
N ARG A 60 48.23 141.17 21.42
CA ARG A 60 49.13 140.70 22.48
C ARG A 60 49.71 139.32 22.17
N VAL A 61 48.89 138.36 21.74
CA VAL A 61 49.36 137.00 21.41
C VAL A 61 50.30 137.03 20.22
N SER A 62 49.97 137.75 19.15
CA SER A 62 50.86 137.90 17.98
C SER A 62 52.20 138.55 18.33
N SER A 63 52.22 139.52 19.26
CA SER A 63 53.48 140.08 19.78
C SER A 63 54.29 139.10 20.65
N SER A 64 53.61 138.13 21.27
CA SER A 64 54.22 137.07 22.09
C SER A 64 54.65 135.85 21.26
N THR A 65 54.25 135.75 19.99
CA THR A 65 54.66 134.66 19.07
C THR A 65 55.88 135.05 18.23
N ARG A 66 56.81 135.86 18.77
CA ARG A 66 58.17 135.82 18.24
C ARG A 66 58.74 134.46 18.60
N ARG A 67 58.86 133.59 17.59
CA ARG A 67 59.70 132.41 17.67
C ARG A 67 61.04 132.90 18.25
N PRO A 68 61.52 132.34 19.38
CA PRO A 68 62.87 132.62 19.82
C PRO A 68 63.83 132.37 18.65
N ASP A 69 64.96 133.06 18.55
CA ASP A 69 66.01 132.60 17.64
C ASP A 69 66.67 131.39 18.31
N TRP A 70 66.09 130.20 18.06
CA TRP A 70 66.64 128.95 18.57
C TRP A 70 68.05 128.79 17.98
N PRO A 71 69.09 128.50 18.78
CA PRO A 71 70.42 128.22 18.26
C PRO A 71 70.36 127.06 17.25
N GLY A 72 71.14 127.10 16.17
CA GLY A 72 71.10 126.07 15.10
C GLY A 72 71.21 124.63 15.62
N VAL A 73 72.01 124.43 16.67
CA VAL A 73 72.17 123.15 17.40
C VAL A 73 70.83 122.57 17.88
N LEU A 74 69.87 123.40 18.27
CA LEU A 74 68.58 122.96 18.77
C LEU A 74 67.60 122.62 17.62
N GLY A 75 67.78 123.23 16.44
CA GLY A 75 67.10 122.82 15.21
C GLY A 75 67.57 121.44 14.75
N ASP A 76 68.89 121.26 14.68
CA ASP A 76 69.50 119.97 14.29
C ASP A 76 69.11 118.84 15.25
N ALA A 77 69.03 119.14 16.56
CA ALA A 77 68.57 118.18 17.56
C ALA A 77 67.11 117.78 17.37
N MET A 78 66.23 118.71 16.99
CA MET A 78 64.83 118.42 16.71
C MET A 78 64.64 117.65 15.41
N ASP A 79 65.41 117.95 14.36
CA ASP A 79 65.39 117.20 13.10
C ASP A 79 65.90 115.77 13.31
N THR A 80 66.95 115.59 14.12
CA THR A 80 67.47 114.27 14.49
C THR A 80 66.44 113.48 15.31
N LEU A 81 65.77 114.13 16.28
CA LEU A 81 64.71 113.52 17.07
C LEU A 81 63.54 113.10 16.17
N TRP A 82 63.15 113.95 15.21
CA TRP A 82 62.09 113.66 14.25
C TRP A 82 62.45 112.49 13.33
N GLN A 83 63.65 112.48 12.73
CA GLN A 83 64.13 111.37 11.90
C GLN A 83 64.16 110.06 12.69
N THR A 84 64.67 110.08 13.92
CA THR A 84 64.71 108.91 14.80
C THR A 84 63.30 108.40 15.12
N ALA A 85 62.35 109.31 15.37
CA ALA A 85 60.95 108.95 15.60
C ALA A 85 60.30 108.33 14.36
N CYS A 86 60.58 108.87 13.16
CA CYS A 86 60.11 108.31 11.89
C CYS A 86 60.69 106.91 11.64
N GLU A 87 62.00 106.72 11.80
CA GLU A 87 62.64 105.41 11.65
C GLU A 87 62.08 104.39 12.64
N GLN A 88 61.84 104.79 13.89
CA GLN A 88 61.28 103.91 14.90
C GLN A 88 59.82 103.55 14.58
N ALA A 89 59.04 104.49 14.05
CA ALA A 89 57.67 104.24 13.60
C ALA A 89 57.63 103.30 12.38
N GLU A 90 58.53 103.46 11.41
CA GLU A 90 58.66 102.56 10.26
C GLU A 90 59.06 101.15 10.69
N ARG A 91 60.06 101.01 11.59
CA ARG A 91 60.45 99.71 12.15
C ARG A 91 59.28 99.06 12.88
N GLN A 92 58.54 99.80 13.70
CA GLN A 92 57.35 99.28 14.40
C GLN A 92 56.26 98.86 13.41
N LEU A 93 56.02 99.63 12.35
CA LEU A 93 55.04 99.30 11.32
C LEU A 93 55.43 98.03 10.55
N ASP A 94 56.70 97.87 10.21
CA ASP A 94 57.18 96.67 9.53
C ASP A 94 57.14 95.43 10.42
N THR A 95 57.48 95.55 11.71
CA THR A 95 57.27 94.47 12.68
C THR A 95 55.79 94.08 12.77
N LEU A 96 54.89 95.07 12.92
CA LEU A 96 53.45 94.83 12.98
C LEU A 96 52.95 94.14 11.71
N ARG A 97 53.43 94.56 10.52
CA ARG A 97 53.07 93.92 9.24
C ARG A 97 53.51 92.47 9.19
N GLN A 98 54.73 92.17 9.66
CA GLN A 98 55.25 90.80 9.71
C GLN A 98 54.46 89.93 10.69
N GLU A 99 54.15 90.45 11.88
CA GLU A 99 53.35 89.76 12.89
C GLU A 99 51.94 89.45 12.35
N VAL A 100 51.25 90.47 11.80
CA VAL A 100 49.90 90.29 11.23
C VAL A 100 49.93 89.33 10.04
N SER A 101 50.95 89.39 9.17
CA SER A 101 51.07 88.43 8.06
C SER A 101 51.27 87.01 8.56
N ALA A 102 52.12 86.81 9.57
CA ALA A 102 52.37 85.51 10.16
C ALA A 102 51.12 84.94 10.84
N GLU A 103 50.37 85.78 11.58
CA GLU A 103 49.08 85.40 12.17
C GLU A 103 48.04 85.04 11.11
N LEU A 104 47.92 85.83 10.04
CA LEU A 104 46.99 85.53 8.95
C LEU A 104 47.33 84.21 8.24
N ASP A 105 48.61 83.93 7.99
CA ASP A 105 49.03 82.69 7.34
C ASP A 105 48.85 81.48 8.28
N ALA A 106 49.09 81.64 9.59
CA ALA A 106 48.77 80.62 10.58
C ALA A 106 47.27 80.32 10.62
N LEU A 107 46.42 81.35 10.67
CA LEU A 107 44.97 81.21 10.71
C LEU A 107 44.42 80.59 9.42
N ARG A 108 44.97 80.95 8.25
CA ARG A 108 44.67 80.30 6.97
C ARG A 108 45.06 78.82 6.97
N GLY A 109 46.22 78.49 7.51
CA GLY A 109 46.68 77.11 7.64
C GLY A 109 45.80 76.28 8.60
N GLU A 110 45.32 76.88 9.69
CA GLU A 110 44.34 76.25 10.58
C GLU A 110 43.00 76.05 9.89
N PHE A 111 42.47 77.06 9.20
CA PHE A 111 41.22 76.97 8.47
C PHE A 111 41.28 75.88 7.39
N ALA A 112 42.35 75.84 6.59
CA ALA A 112 42.53 74.80 5.57
C ALA A 112 42.60 73.39 6.17
N ARG A 113 43.25 73.23 7.34
CA ARG A 113 43.30 71.94 8.06
C ARG A 113 41.92 71.53 8.59
N GLN A 114 41.15 72.48 9.11
CA GLN A 114 39.78 72.22 9.57
C GLN A 114 38.85 71.85 8.42
N GLU A 115 38.96 72.55 7.28
CA GLU A 115 38.16 72.27 6.09
C GLU A 115 38.48 70.88 5.52
N ALA A 116 39.77 70.51 5.44
CA ALA A 116 40.17 69.16 5.06
C ALA A 116 39.62 68.10 6.04
N ALA A 117 39.71 68.34 7.35
CA ALA A 117 39.19 67.42 8.36
C ALA A 117 37.65 67.26 8.29
N LEU A 118 36.91 68.33 7.96
CA LEU A 118 35.47 68.26 7.74
C LEU A 118 35.11 67.45 6.50
N LEU A 119 35.83 67.66 5.39
CA LEU A 119 35.65 66.89 4.16
C LEU A 119 35.91 65.40 4.37
N ASP A 120 36.98 65.05 5.10
CA ASP A 120 37.30 63.67 5.45
C ASP A 120 36.24 63.05 6.36
N ALA A 121 35.73 63.81 7.33
CA ALA A 121 34.66 63.36 8.23
C ALA A 121 33.35 63.13 7.48
N ASP A 122 33.00 64.01 6.53
CA ASP A 122 31.81 63.85 5.69
C ASP A 122 31.94 62.64 4.75
N ALA A 123 33.12 62.42 4.16
CA ALA A 123 33.39 61.24 3.35
C ALA A 123 33.26 59.95 4.17
N ALA A 124 33.85 59.91 5.37
CA ALA A 124 33.72 58.77 6.28
C ALA A 124 32.26 58.53 6.72
N ARG A 125 31.50 59.61 6.97
CA ARG A 125 30.08 59.53 7.31
C ARG A 125 29.25 58.96 6.15
N GLN A 126 29.51 59.40 4.92
CA GLN A 126 28.83 58.88 3.73
C GLN A 126 29.14 57.39 3.51
N GLN A 127 30.39 56.98 3.70
CA GLN A 127 30.78 55.56 3.64
C GLN A 127 30.06 54.73 4.71
N ALA A 128 30.05 55.18 5.96
CA ALA A 128 29.34 54.49 7.04
C ALA A 128 27.82 54.41 6.79
N GLN A 129 27.21 55.46 6.22
CA GLN A 129 25.80 55.44 5.82
C GLN A 129 25.53 54.45 4.69
N ALA A 130 26.41 54.36 3.69
CA ALA A 130 26.29 53.39 2.61
C ALA A 130 26.44 51.94 3.10
N GLU A 131 27.38 51.69 4.03
CA GLU A 131 27.55 50.39 4.67
C GLU A 131 26.33 50.02 5.51
N LEU A 132 25.80 50.96 6.30
CA LEU A 132 24.58 50.74 7.09
C LEU A 132 23.39 50.38 6.20
N ALA A 133 23.20 51.09 5.08
CA ALA A 133 22.16 50.78 4.12
C ALA A 133 22.32 49.36 3.53
N ARG A 134 23.54 48.98 3.14
CA ARG A 134 23.82 47.62 2.64
C ARG A 134 23.52 46.53 3.66
N VAL A 135 23.87 46.76 4.93
CA VAL A 135 23.58 45.82 6.02
C VAL A 135 22.08 45.71 6.27
N GLN A 136 21.35 46.83 6.22
CA GLN A 136 19.89 46.83 6.35
C GLN A 136 19.22 46.06 5.20
N ASP A 137 19.64 46.29 3.96
CA ASP A 137 19.13 45.57 2.80
C ASP A 137 19.42 44.07 2.89
N ALA A 138 20.63 43.69 3.31
CA ALA A 138 21.02 42.30 3.52
C ALA A 138 20.19 41.64 4.64
N LEU A 139 19.93 42.34 5.74
CA LEU A 139 19.11 41.85 6.83
C LEU A 139 17.66 41.64 6.39
N LEU A 140 17.08 42.59 5.65
CA LEU A 140 15.73 42.46 5.10
C LEU A 140 15.64 41.28 4.13
N ALA A 141 16.64 41.10 3.25
CA ALA A 141 16.70 39.96 2.35
C ALA A 141 16.80 38.63 3.11
N GLN A 142 17.60 38.58 4.19
CA GLN A 142 17.72 37.40 5.04
C GLN A 142 16.42 37.08 5.78
N GLN A 143 15.71 38.09 6.28
CA GLN A 143 14.40 37.92 6.93
C GLN A 143 13.37 37.35 5.94
N GLN A 144 13.28 37.93 4.73
CA GLN A 144 12.40 37.42 3.68
C GLN A 144 12.75 35.98 3.26
N ALA A 145 14.04 35.65 3.18
CA ALA A 145 14.47 34.27 2.91
C ALA A 145 14.05 33.33 4.05
N GLY A 146 14.21 33.74 5.30
CA GLY A 146 13.77 33.00 6.49
C GLY A 146 12.26 32.76 6.51
N GLU A 147 11.45 33.77 6.19
CA GLU A 147 9.99 33.64 6.08
C GLU A 147 9.59 32.66 4.97
N ARG A 148 10.24 32.72 3.80
CA ARG A 148 10.00 31.77 2.70
C ARG A 148 10.36 30.34 3.10
N LEU A 149 11.49 30.15 3.77
CA LEU A 149 11.90 28.85 4.32
C LEU A 149 10.88 28.34 5.35
N ALA A 150 10.41 29.19 6.25
CA ALA A 150 9.38 28.81 7.22
C ALA A 150 8.06 28.41 6.55
N GLN A 151 7.63 29.12 5.51
CA GLN A 151 6.46 28.75 4.71
C GLN A 151 6.65 27.40 4.01
N GLN A 152 7.80 27.17 3.39
CA GLN A 152 8.12 25.89 2.75
C GLN A 152 8.12 24.72 3.74
N VAL A 153 8.68 24.92 4.94
CA VAL A 153 8.65 23.91 6.01
C VAL A 153 7.22 23.59 6.42
N ALA A 154 6.38 24.61 6.65
CA ALA A 154 4.98 24.40 7.02
C ALA A 154 4.18 23.68 5.91
N GLU A 155 4.43 24.00 4.63
CA GLU A 155 3.83 23.31 3.49
C GLU A 155 4.24 21.84 3.41
N LEU A 156 5.52 21.55 3.61
CA LEU A 156 6.07 20.19 3.62
C LEU A 156 5.54 19.37 4.80
N GLU A 157 5.43 19.96 5.99
CA GLU A 157 4.82 19.32 7.16
C GLU A 157 3.35 18.98 6.89
N ALA A 158 2.58 19.91 6.34
CA ALA A 158 1.19 19.67 5.96
C ALA A 158 1.04 18.63 4.84
N ALA A 159 2.00 18.54 3.91
CA ALA A 159 2.02 17.50 2.88
C ALA A 159 2.37 16.13 3.48
N LEU A 160 3.32 16.06 4.41
CA LEU A 160 3.71 14.84 5.11
C LEU A 160 2.56 14.29 5.96
N ASP A 161 1.85 15.16 6.68
CA ASP A 161 0.68 14.76 7.48
C ASP A 161 -0.46 14.23 6.62
N ARG A 162 -0.69 14.84 5.44
CA ARG A 162 -1.65 14.31 4.46
C ARG A 162 -1.24 12.93 3.97
N ALA A 163 0.02 12.77 3.55
CA ALA A 163 0.54 11.48 3.09
C ALA A 163 0.45 10.39 4.17
N ARG A 164 0.70 10.72 5.44
CA ARG A 164 0.52 9.79 6.57
C ARG A 164 -0.93 9.36 6.75
N ARG A 165 -1.87 10.31 6.73
CA ARG A 165 -3.31 9.99 6.83
C ARG A 165 -3.79 9.13 5.68
N ASP A 166 -3.33 9.41 4.46
CA ASP A 166 -3.65 8.62 3.28
C ASP A 166 -3.07 7.20 3.40
N HIS A 167 -1.83 7.08 3.89
CA HIS A 167 -1.21 5.79 4.16
C HIS A 167 -1.99 4.97 5.19
N ASP A 168 -2.34 5.57 6.34
CA ASP A 168 -3.10 4.91 7.39
C ASP A 168 -4.48 4.46 6.88
N THR A 169 -5.14 5.31 6.07
CA THR A 169 -6.43 5.01 5.45
C THR A 169 -6.32 3.83 4.48
N LEU A 170 -5.33 3.85 3.57
CA LEU A 170 -5.11 2.78 2.60
C LEU A 170 -4.71 1.47 3.29
N SER A 171 -3.86 1.55 4.31
CA SER A 171 -3.47 0.39 5.12
C SER A 171 -4.68 -0.25 5.81
N GLY A 172 -5.54 0.57 6.43
CA GLY A 172 -6.79 0.09 7.04
C GLY A 172 -7.77 -0.51 6.01
N GLN A 173 -7.90 0.09 4.83
CA GLN A 173 -8.72 -0.46 3.74
C GLN A 173 -8.19 -1.80 3.25
N LEU A 174 -6.87 -1.94 3.11
CA LEU A 174 -6.23 -3.17 2.65
C LEU A 174 -6.35 -4.29 3.69
N GLN A 175 -6.19 -3.97 4.98
CA GLN A 175 -6.45 -4.91 6.07
C GLN A 175 -7.91 -5.38 6.09
N THR A 176 -8.86 -4.46 5.94
CA THR A 176 -10.29 -4.79 5.88
C THR A 176 -10.62 -5.66 4.67
N ALA A 177 -10.05 -5.34 3.50
CA ALA A 177 -10.23 -6.14 2.29
C ALA A 177 -9.63 -7.55 2.44
N ALA A 178 -8.45 -7.67 3.05
CA ALA A 178 -7.82 -8.94 3.33
C ALA A 178 -8.65 -9.80 4.29
N GLN A 179 -9.21 -9.20 5.35
CA GLN A 179 -10.12 -9.89 6.27
C GLN A 179 -11.37 -10.40 5.56
N ARG A 180 -12.04 -9.55 4.78
CA ARG A 180 -13.24 -9.96 3.99
C ARG A 180 -12.93 -11.09 3.02
N HIS A 181 -11.76 -11.04 2.37
CA HIS A 181 -11.33 -12.10 1.45
C HIS A 181 -11.07 -13.42 2.20
N ALA A 182 -10.42 -13.36 3.36
CA ALA A 182 -10.19 -14.54 4.19
C ALA A 182 -11.51 -15.16 4.68
N GLU A 183 -12.46 -14.32 5.13
CA GLU A 183 -13.80 -14.76 5.53
C GLU A 183 -14.56 -15.41 4.36
N ALA A 184 -14.49 -14.81 3.17
CA ALA A 184 -15.12 -15.35 1.96
C ALA A 184 -14.53 -16.71 1.55
N LEU A 185 -13.20 -16.87 1.61
CA LEU A 185 -12.54 -18.15 1.36
C LEU A 185 -12.96 -19.20 2.39
N ALA A 186 -12.94 -18.86 3.68
CA ALA A 186 -13.35 -19.79 4.74
C ALA A 186 -14.82 -20.21 4.64
N GLU A 187 -15.70 -19.31 4.17
CA GLU A 187 -17.10 -19.64 3.87
C GLU A 187 -17.22 -20.54 2.64
N GLN A 188 -16.45 -20.27 1.58
CA GLN A 188 -16.43 -21.11 0.38
C GLN A 188 -15.92 -22.54 0.69
N GLU A 189 -14.87 -22.66 1.50
CA GLU A 189 -14.35 -23.94 1.98
C GLU A 189 -15.40 -24.70 2.79
N ARG A 190 -16.06 -24.05 3.75
CA ARG A 190 -17.15 -24.65 4.53
C ARG A 190 -18.30 -25.13 3.64
N GLN A 191 -18.70 -24.34 2.63
CA GLN A 191 -19.73 -24.74 1.67
C GLN A 191 -19.29 -25.93 0.81
N ALA A 192 -18.02 -25.98 0.40
CA ALA A 192 -17.47 -27.10 -0.36
C ALA A 192 -17.42 -28.38 0.48
N GLU A 193 -16.97 -28.30 1.73
CA GLU A 193 -16.97 -29.41 2.68
C GLU A 193 -18.39 -29.95 2.94
N GLN A 194 -19.36 -29.06 3.14
CA GLN A 194 -20.77 -29.46 3.29
C GLN A 194 -21.31 -30.18 2.05
N ARG A 195 -21.02 -29.67 0.84
CA ARG A 195 -21.43 -30.32 -0.41
C ARG A 195 -20.78 -31.70 -0.57
N LEU A 196 -19.50 -31.81 -0.22
CA LEU A 196 -18.79 -33.08 -0.25
C LEU A 196 -19.40 -34.08 0.74
N ALA A 197 -19.66 -33.65 1.98
CA ALA A 197 -20.28 -34.49 3.01
C ALA A 197 -21.67 -34.98 2.57
N LEU A 198 -22.50 -34.11 1.99
CA LEU A 198 -23.80 -34.50 1.43
C LEU A 198 -23.64 -35.49 0.27
N ALA A 199 -22.69 -35.26 -0.64
CA ALA A 199 -22.44 -36.15 -1.76
C ALA A 199 -21.94 -37.54 -1.30
N VAL A 200 -21.09 -37.60 -0.28
CA VAL A 200 -20.64 -38.85 0.34
C VAL A 200 -21.82 -39.57 0.99
N ALA A 201 -22.62 -38.89 1.82
CA ALA A 201 -23.77 -39.50 2.48
C ALA A 201 -24.83 -40.01 1.47
N ASP A 202 -25.07 -39.27 0.38
CA ASP A 202 -25.97 -39.73 -0.68
C ASP A 202 -25.37 -40.90 -1.47
N GLY A 203 -24.04 -40.93 -1.66
CA GLY A 203 -23.31 -42.06 -2.23
C GLY A 203 -23.47 -43.32 -1.38
N GLU A 204 -23.23 -43.22 -0.08
CA GLU A 204 -23.40 -44.31 0.90
C GLU A 204 -24.83 -44.85 0.90
N LYS A 205 -25.84 -43.98 0.87
CA LYS A 205 -27.25 -44.40 0.76
C LYS A 205 -27.53 -45.16 -0.54
N ARG A 206 -27.00 -44.68 -1.67
CA ARG A 206 -27.18 -45.36 -2.97
C ARG A 206 -26.51 -46.72 -2.99
N GLU A 207 -25.31 -46.81 -2.41
CA GLU A 207 -24.58 -48.06 -2.28
C GLU A 207 -25.31 -49.04 -1.36
N ALA A 208 -25.78 -48.60 -0.20
CA ALA A 208 -26.60 -49.42 0.71
C ALA A 208 -27.86 -49.95 0.01
N LEU A 209 -28.62 -49.09 -0.68
CA LEU A 209 -29.79 -49.50 -1.46
C LEU A 209 -29.43 -50.49 -2.58
N ALA A 210 -28.26 -50.35 -3.21
CA ALA A 210 -27.79 -51.29 -4.22
C ALA A 210 -27.46 -52.66 -3.59
N TYR A 211 -26.78 -52.70 -2.44
CA TYR A 211 -26.53 -53.93 -1.71
C TYR A 211 -27.82 -54.61 -1.26
N GLU A 212 -28.78 -53.87 -0.69
CA GLU A 212 -30.09 -54.41 -0.29
C GLU A 212 -30.83 -55.03 -1.49
N ARG A 213 -30.83 -54.35 -2.65
CA ARG A 213 -31.44 -54.87 -3.89
C ARG A 213 -30.75 -56.14 -4.39
N LEU A 214 -29.41 -56.17 -4.37
CA LEU A 214 -28.63 -57.34 -4.77
C LEU A 214 -28.86 -58.52 -3.82
N GLU A 215 -28.93 -58.27 -2.52
CA GLU A 215 -29.22 -59.30 -1.52
C GLU A 215 -30.65 -59.85 -1.67
N GLY A 216 -31.63 -58.97 -1.92
CA GLY A 216 -32.99 -59.37 -2.25
C GLY A 216 -33.06 -60.23 -3.51
N LEU A 217 -32.37 -59.84 -4.58
CA LEU A 217 -32.29 -60.64 -5.82
C LEU A 217 -31.60 -61.98 -5.57
N ARG A 218 -30.52 -62.00 -4.78
CA ARG A 218 -29.82 -63.22 -4.38
C ARG A 218 -30.74 -64.16 -3.60
N ALA A 219 -31.51 -63.64 -2.65
CA ALA A 219 -32.49 -64.43 -1.88
C ALA A 219 -33.58 -65.02 -2.78
N MET A 220 -34.13 -64.22 -3.71
CA MET A 220 -35.10 -64.70 -4.69
C MET A 220 -34.54 -65.80 -5.60
N LEU A 221 -33.29 -65.67 -6.06
CA LEU A 221 -32.63 -66.69 -6.87
C LEU A 221 -32.38 -67.98 -6.08
N TYR A 222 -32.02 -67.88 -4.79
CA TYR A 222 -31.91 -69.05 -3.92
C TYR A 222 -33.26 -69.74 -3.75
N GLU A 223 -34.32 -68.99 -3.46
CA GLU A 223 -35.66 -69.55 -3.32
C GLU A 223 -36.14 -70.19 -4.64
N GLN A 224 -35.89 -69.56 -5.78
CA GLN A 224 -36.20 -70.14 -7.09
C GLN A 224 -35.42 -71.44 -7.32
N ALA A 225 -34.10 -71.44 -7.06
CA ALA A 225 -33.28 -72.64 -7.23
C ALA A 225 -33.73 -73.78 -6.30
N ASP A 226 -34.15 -73.48 -5.07
CA ASP A 226 -34.69 -74.46 -4.14
C ASP A 226 -36.05 -75.00 -4.61
N ARG A 227 -36.94 -74.14 -5.13
CA ARG A 227 -38.20 -74.57 -5.76
C ARG A 227 -37.94 -75.47 -6.96
N GLU A 228 -37.06 -75.08 -7.87
CA GLU A 228 -36.68 -75.89 -9.03
C GLU A 228 -36.08 -77.24 -8.61
N ARG A 229 -35.22 -77.27 -7.57
CA ARG A 229 -34.69 -78.52 -7.01
C ARG A 229 -35.79 -79.41 -6.45
N LEU A 230 -36.73 -78.86 -5.70
CA LEU A 230 -37.86 -79.61 -5.15
C LEU A 230 -38.79 -80.14 -6.26
N GLU A 231 -39.08 -79.32 -7.26
CA GLU A 231 -39.86 -79.72 -8.44
C GLU A 231 -39.15 -80.85 -9.20
N HIS A 232 -37.84 -80.72 -9.45
CA HIS A 232 -37.03 -81.77 -10.06
C HIS A 232 -37.01 -83.05 -9.22
N GLU A 233 -36.90 -82.96 -7.89
CA GLU A 233 -36.92 -84.13 -7.01
C GLU A 233 -38.30 -84.81 -7.04
N GLN A 234 -39.39 -84.04 -7.04
CA GLN A 234 -40.75 -84.56 -7.16
C GLN A 234 -40.99 -85.21 -8.52
N GLU A 235 -40.57 -84.56 -9.61
CA GLU A 235 -40.68 -85.10 -10.96
C GLU A 235 -39.86 -86.37 -11.12
N LYS A 236 -38.64 -86.40 -10.59
CA LYS A 236 -37.83 -87.61 -10.53
C LYS A 236 -38.52 -88.73 -9.75
N LYS A 237 -39.11 -88.44 -8.58
CA LYS A 237 -39.89 -89.42 -7.81
C LYS A 237 -41.09 -89.94 -8.59
N ARG A 238 -41.80 -89.09 -9.34
CA ARG A 238 -42.91 -89.50 -10.22
C ARG A 238 -42.43 -90.43 -11.33
N GLN A 239 -41.31 -90.09 -11.97
CA GLN A 239 -40.70 -90.92 -13.02
C GLN A 239 -40.23 -92.27 -12.46
N ASP A 240 -39.57 -92.28 -11.30
CA ASP A 240 -39.14 -93.50 -10.62
C ASP A 240 -40.34 -94.39 -10.23
N ALA A 241 -41.44 -93.80 -9.75
CA ALA A 241 -42.68 -94.50 -9.45
C ALA A 241 -43.31 -95.10 -10.72
N LEU A 242 -43.41 -94.33 -11.81
CA LEU A 242 -43.90 -94.82 -13.09
C LEU A 242 -43.05 -95.99 -13.63
N ILE A 243 -41.73 -95.91 -13.50
CA ILE A 243 -40.82 -97.00 -13.88
C ILE A 243 -41.05 -98.23 -13.00
N ALA A 244 -41.27 -98.06 -11.69
CA ALA A 244 -41.57 -99.15 -10.79
C ALA A 244 -42.92 -99.83 -11.12
N ASP A 245 -43.96 -99.05 -11.38
CA ASP A 245 -45.27 -99.54 -11.81
C ASP A 245 -45.16 -100.32 -13.12
N LEU A 246 -44.47 -99.77 -14.14
CA LEU A 246 -44.23 -100.46 -15.41
C LEU A 246 -43.44 -101.76 -15.22
N ARG A 247 -42.46 -101.79 -14.31
CA ARG A 247 -41.73 -103.02 -13.96
C ARG A 247 -42.64 -104.05 -13.30
N GLN A 248 -43.56 -103.62 -12.44
CA GLN A 248 -44.53 -104.49 -11.79
C GLN A 248 -45.56 -105.03 -12.78
N GLU A 249 -46.08 -104.21 -13.69
CA GLU A 249 -46.95 -104.63 -14.79
C GLU A 249 -46.24 -105.62 -15.72
N LEU A 250 -44.98 -105.36 -16.07
CA LEU A 250 -44.19 -106.30 -16.87
C LEU A 250 -44.00 -107.64 -16.13
N ALA A 251 -43.70 -107.60 -14.83
CA ALA A 251 -43.53 -108.81 -14.02
C ALA A 251 -44.85 -109.60 -13.89
N SER A 252 -45.99 -108.93 -13.71
CA SER A 252 -47.30 -109.59 -13.62
C SER A 252 -47.75 -110.15 -14.97
N ALA A 253 -47.46 -109.46 -16.08
CA ALA A 253 -47.65 -109.98 -17.42
C ALA A 253 -46.76 -111.21 -17.66
N GLN A 254 -45.49 -111.17 -17.25
CA GLN A 254 -44.57 -112.30 -17.35
C GLN A 254 -45.06 -113.51 -16.56
N THR A 255 -45.52 -113.34 -15.31
CA THR A 255 -46.09 -114.45 -14.52
C THR A 255 -47.37 -114.99 -15.14
N HIS A 256 -48.28 -114.13 -15.61
CA HIS A 256 -49.49 -114.56 -16.31
C HIS A 256 -49.17 -115.39 -17.56
N TRP A 257 -48.22 -114.95 -18.38
CA TRP A 257 -47.75 -115.72 -19.55
C TRP A 257 -47.10 -117.04 -19.14
N HIS A 258 -46.30 -117.05 -18.07
CA HIS A 258 -45.68 -118.25 -17.55
C HIS A 258 -46.72 -119.28 -17.04
N GLU A 259 -47.75 -118.82 -16.32
CA GLU A 259 -48.86 -119.67 -15.88
C GLU A 259 -49.66 -120.24 -17.06
N ARG A 260 -49.94 -119.42 -18.09
CA ARG A 260 -50.60 -119.90 -19.31
C ARG A 260 -49.78 -120.95 -20.04
N LEU A 261 -48.45 -120.76 -20.12
CA LEU A 261 -47.55 -121.72 -20.74
C LEU A 261 -47.57 -123.05 -19.96
N LEU A 262 -47.40 -123.00 -18.63
CA LEU A 262 -47.50 -124.18 -17.76
C LEU A 262 -48.87 -124.88 -17.85
N GLY A 263 -49.96 -124.11 -17.95
CA GLY A 263 -51.30 -124.64 -18.19
C GLY A 263 -51.40 -125.39 -19.51
N SER A 264 -50.88 -124.81 -20.59
CA SER A 264 -50.84 -125.45 -21.92
C SER A 264 -49.93 -126.68 -21.96
N GLU A 265 -48.82 -126.68 -21.22
CA GLU A 265 -47.92 -127.83 -21.09
C GLU A 265 -48.60 -128.97 -20.31
N ARG A 266 -49.34 -128.66 -19.24
CA ARG A 266 -50.13 -129.65 -18.50
C ARG A 266 -51.24 -130.26 -19.36
N GLU A 267 -51.96 -129.44 -20.14
CA GLU A 267 -52.97 -129.93 -21.08
C GLU A 267 -52.35 -130.84 -22.15
N ARG A 268 -51.19 -130.46 -22.71
CA ARG A 268 -50.41 -131.30 -23.63
C ARG A 268 -50.03 -132.64 -23.00
N ALA A 269 -49.47 -132.64 -21.79
CA ALA A 269 -49.10 -133.87 -21.08
C ALA A 269 -50.31 -134.78 -20.82
N LEU A 270 -51.49 -134.20 -20.53
CA LEU A 270 -52.74 -134.95 -20.33
C LEU A 270 -53.25 -135.58 -21.64
N LEU A 271 -53.12 -134.86 -22.76
CA LEU A 271 -53.46 -135.36 -24.09
C LEU A 271 -52.48 -136.45 -24.54
N GLU A 272 -51.18 -136.29 -24.29
CA GLU A 272 -50.15 -137.29 -24.53
C GLU A 272 -50.42 -138.57 -23.73
N ALA A 273 -50.68 -138.46 -22.41
CA ALA A 273 -51.03 -139.62 -21.58
C ALA A 273 -52.32 -140.33 -22.05
N ARG A 274 -53.31 -139.60 -22.55
CA ARG A 274 -54.52 -140.20 -23.16
C ARG A 274 -54.21 -140.93 -24.48
N ALA A 275 -53.33 -140.37 -25.31
CA ALA A 275 -52.90 -141.00 -26.56
C ALA A 275 -52.09 -142.27 -26.27
N GLU A 276 -51.19 -142.24 -25.29
CA GLU A 276 -50.44 -143.42 -24.83
C GLU A 276 -51.36 -144.52 -24.29
N ALA A 277 -52.36 -144.17 -23.48
CA ALA A 277 -53.34 -145.13 -22.98
C ALA A 277 -54.21 -145.75 -24.10
N GLN A 278 -54.54 -144.97 -25.14
CA GLN A 278 -55.22 -145.47 -26.35
C GLN A 278 -54.34 -146.45 -27.14
N LEU A 279 -53.07 -146.10 -27.36
CA LEU A 279 -52.09 -146.96 -28.04
C LEU A 279 -51.85 -148.27 -27.27
N ALA A 280 -51.70 -148.22 -25.94
CA ALA A 280 -51.57 -149.40 -25.10
C ALA A 280 -52.80 -150.32 -25.19
N ARG A 281 -54.00 -149.74 -25.28
CA ARG A 281 -55.25 -150.48 -25.43
C ARG A 281 -55.41 -151.11 -26.82
N GLN A 282 -54.94 -150.43 -27.87
CA GLN A 282 -54.84 -151.02 -29.22
C GLN A 282 -53.86 -152.19 -29.24
N ALA A 283 -52.66 -152.03 -28.67
CA ALA A 283 -51.66 -153.10 -28.60
C ALA A 283 -52.18 -154.33 -27.82
N GLU A 284 -52.94 -154.12 -26.73
CA GLU A 284 -53.56 -155.21 -25.97
C GLU A 284 -54.64 -155.96 -26.77
N LEU A 285 -55.44 -155.25 -27.56
CA LEU A 285 -56.44 -155.85 -28.45
C LEU A 285 -55.80 -156.63 -29.61
N GLU A 286 -54.72 -156.10 -30.20
CA GLU A 286 -53.94 -156.78 -31.23
C GLU A 286 -53.30 -158.07 -30.69
N ALA A 287 -52.73 -158.03 -29.47
CA ALA A 287 -52.17 -159.21 -28.82
C ALA A 287 -53.25 -160.29 -28.57
N ARG A 288 -54.47 -159.91 -28.18
CA ARG A 288 -55.58 -160.86 -28.00
C ARG A 288 -56.06 -161.48 -29.32
N LEU A 289 -56.05 -160.73 -30.42
CA LEU A 289 -56.36 -161.24 -31.76
C LEU A 289 -55.29 -162.22 -32.26
N LEU A 290 -54.00 -161.92 -32.03
CA LEU A 290 -52.89 -162.82 -32.35
C LEU A 290 -52.95 -164.12 -31.54
N ASP A 291 -53.33 -164.05 -30.27
CA ASP A 291 -53.44 -165.23 -29.40
C ASP A 291 -54.67 -166.10 -29.75
N ALA A 292 -55.77 -165.49 -30.21
CA ALA A 292 -56.95 -166.19 -30.72
C ALA A 292 -56.66 -166.90 -32.05
N THR A 293 -55.99 -166.23 -33.00
CA THR A 293 -55.60 -166.81 -34.29
C THR A 293 -54.58 -167.95 -34.12
N ALA A 294 -53.64 -167.84 -33.16
CA ALA A 294 -52.73 -168.93 -32.83
C ALA A 294 -53.43 -170.17 -32.23
N ARG A 295 -54.55 -169.98 -31.49
CA ARG A 295 -55.37 -171.09 -30.97
C ARG A 295 -56.14 -171.79 -32.10
N GLU A 296 -56.71 -171.05 -33.02
CA GLU A 296 -57.37 -171.59 -34.22
C GLU A 296 -56.40 -172.41 -35.08
N GLN A 297 -55.19 -171.89 -35.35
CA GLN A 297 -54.19 -172.63 -36.13
C GLN A 297 -53.75 -173.94 -35.45
N ARG A 298 -53.64 -173.97 -34.12
CA ARG A 298 -53.31 -175.18 -33.36
C ARG A 298 -54.45 -176.21 -33.37
N GLN A 299 -55.71 -175.77 -33.43
CA GLN A 299 -56.86 -176.67 -33.57
C GLN A 299 -56.91 -177.27 -34.99
N ALA A 300 -56.73 -176.44 -36.02
CA ALA A 300 -56.69 -176.89 -37.41
C ALA A 300 -55.54 -177.90 -37.68
N ALA A 301 -54.36 -177.67 -37.08
CA ALA A 301 -53.22 -178.60 -37.18
C ALA A 301 -53.49 -179.96 -36.49
N ARG A 302 -54.30 -179.98 -35.41
CA ARG A 302 -54.70 -181.21 -34.72
C ARG A 302 -55.69 -182.03 -35.54
N GLU A 303 -56.64 -181.38 -36.21
CA GLU A 303 -57.63 -182.05 -37.05
C GLU A 303 -56.97 -182.66 -38.30
N ALA A 304 -56.05 -181.94 -38.96
CA ALA A 304 -55.29 -182.45 -40.10
C ALA A 304 -54.40 -183.67 -39.77
N ALA A 305 -53.86 -183.74 -38.54
CA ALA A 305 -53.05 -184.87 -38.09
C ALA A 305 -53.89 -186.15 -37.85
N LEU A 306 -55.14 -186.00 -37.40
CA LEU A 306 -56.08 -187.11 -37.21
C LEU A 306 -56.60 -187.64 -38.56
N GLU A 307 -56.80 -186.77 -39.55
CA GLU A 307 -57.16 -187.18 -40.92
C GLU A 307 -56.03 -187.97 -41.61
N GLN A 308 -54.77 -187.57 -41.44
CA GLN A 308 -53.62 -188.32 -42.00
C GLN A 308 -53.46 -189.73 -41.40
N GLN A 309 -53.80 -189.92 -40.12
CA GLN A 309 -53.77 -191.25 -39.49
C GLN A 309 -54.87 -192.19 -40.01
N LEU A 310 -56.05 -191.65 -40.35
CA LEU A 310 -57.15 -192.43 -40.95
C LEU A 310 -56.86 -192.84 -42.40
N VAL A 311 -56.12 -192.03 -43.16
CA VAL A 311 -55.72 -192.35 -44.54
C VAL A 311 -54.66 -193.46 -44.57
N ARG A 312 -53.69 -193.46 -43.63
CA ARG A 312 -52.67 -194.53 -43.53
C ARG A 312 -53.27 -195.91 -43.23
N LEU A 313 -54.30 -195.99 -42.38
CA LEU A 313 -55.01 -197.25 -42.09
C LEU A 313 -55.82 -197.77 -43.29
N ARG A 314 -56.02 -196.96 -44.34
CA ARG A 314 -56.82 -197.30 -45.52
C ARG A 314 -56.00 -197.79 -46.71
N THR A 315 -54.69 -197.57 -46.72
CA THR A 315 -53.80 -197.88 -47.85
C THR A 315 -53.06 -199.21 -47.75
N GLU A 316 -53.04 -199.89 -46.61
CA GLU A 316 -52.38 -201.20 -46.46
C GLU A 316 -53.27 -202.42 -46.76
N TYR A 317 -54.54 -202.23 -47.18
CA TYR A 317 -55.51 -203.34 -47.36
C TYR A 317 -56.00 -203.61 -48.80
N ALA A 318 -55.40 -203.05 -49.86
CA ALA A 318 -55.98 -203.18 -51.22
C ALA A 318 -55.00 -203.21 -52.43
N SER A 319 -53.96 -204.07 -52.37
CA SER A 319 -53.19 -204.58 -53.54
C SER A 319 -52.26 -205.71 -53.08
N ASP A 320 -52.26 -206.95 -53.57
CA ASP A 320 -52.87 -207.52 -54.77
C ASP A 320 -52.75 -209.06 -54.75
N ASP A 321 -53.74 -209.75 -55.34
CA ASP A 321 -53.72 -211.17 -55.73
C ASP A 321 -53.16 -211.25 -57.17
N GLY A 322 -52.18 -212.13 -57.48
CA GLY A 322 -51.92 -212.60 -58.86
C GLY A 322 -50.45 -212.74 -59.35
N THR A 323 -49.90 -213.95 -59.22
CA THR A 323 -48.54 -214.50 -59.51
C THR A 323 -48.38 -215.06 -60.97
N PRO A 324 -47.24 -215.59 -61.52
CA PRO A 324 -46.56 -216.82 -61.00
C PRO A 324 -45.06 -217.09 -61.35
N ALA A 325 -44.26 -217.46 -60.34
CA ALA A 325 -43.13 -218.42 -60.35
C ALA A 325 -42.75 -218.73 -58.90
#